data_AF-A0A949B4W0-F1
#
_entry.id   AF-A0A949B4W0-F1
#
_cell.length_a   1.000
_cell.length_b   1.000
_cell.length_c   1.000
_cell.angle_alpha   90.00
_cell.angle_beta   90.00
_cell.angle_gamma   90.00
#
_symmetry.space_group_name_H-M   'P 1'
#
loop_
_entity.id
_entity.type
_entity.pdbx_description
1 polymer ?
#
loop_
_entity_poly.entity_id
_entity_poly.type
_entity_poly.pdbx_seq_one_letter_code
_entity_poly.pdbx_strand_id
1 'polypeptide(L)'
;MFNNKNNKNLKIEYKNVFITGSPGSGKTTLFNEIVNGIKKIKPDLIVYGFITKEIREKGDRVGFSIENFKNERGILAHIDFKNGPKVGKYGINLKDFENIGIKTL
;
A
#
# COMPACT_ATOMS: atom_id res chain seq x y z
N MET A 1 13.27 -50.75 -12.74
CA MET A 1 12.86 -49.94 -11.57
C MET A 1 13.50 -48.57 -11.69
N PHE A 2 12.81 -47.61 -12.30
CA PHE A 2 13.35 -46.25 -12.47
C PHE A 2 13.16 -45.47 -11.18
N ASN A 3 14.28 -44.97 -10.68
CA ASN A 3 14.45 -44.26 -9.42
C ASN A 3 13.92 -42.82 -9.60
N ASN A 4 12.71 -42.53 -9.14
CA ASN A 4 12.11 -41.19 -9.26
C ASN A 4 12.41 -40.35 -8.01
N LYS A 5 13.67 -39.94 -7.84
CA LYS A 5 14.05 -38.83 -6.95
C LYS A 5 14.18 -37.56 -7.79
N ASN A 6 13.08 -36.86 -8.06
CA ASN A 6 13.13 -35.48 -8.58
C ASN A 6 11.83 -34.70 -8.30
N ASN A 7 11.30 -34.78 -7.07
CA ASN A 7 10.40 -33.73 -6.59
C ASN A 7 11.23 -32.56 -6.06
N LYS A 8 11.83 -31.79 -6.98
CA LYS A 8 12.32 -30.45 -6.64
C LYS A 8 11.10 -29.60 -6.33
N ASN A 9 10.82 -29.38 -5.05
CA ASN A 9 9.94 -28.31 -4.60
C ASN A 9 10.44 -27.00 -5.24
N LEU A 10 9.73 -26.51 -6.25
CA LEU A 10 9.99 -25.22 -6.87
C LEU A 10 9.72 -24.16 -5.79
N LYS A 11 10.78 -23.71 -5.12
CA LYS A 11 10.72 -22.55 -4.24
C LYS A 11 10.39 -21.35 -5.14
N ILE A 12 9.17 -20.83 -5.04
CA ILE A 12 8.82 -19.57 -5.67
C ILE A 12 9.60 -18.49 -4.93
N GLU A 13 10.62 -17.95 -5.58
CA GLU A 13 11.40 -16.83 -5.06
C GLU A 13 10.67 -15.53 -5.42
N TYR A 14 10.12 -14.86 -4.41
CA TYR A 14 9.49 -13.56 -4.58
C TYR A 14 10.59 -12.48 -4.64
N LYS A 15 10.62 -11.71 -5.74
CA LYS A 15 11.48 -10.54 -5.83
C LYS A 15 10.81 -9.34 -5.17
N ASN A 16 11.47 -8.77 -4.17
CA ASN A 16 11.05 -7.49 -3.60
C ASN A 16 11.50 -6.35 -4.52
N VAL A 17 10.56 -5.48 -4.87
CA VAL A 17 10.82 -4.31 -5.73
C VAL A 17 10.62 -3.05 -4.90
N PHE A 18 11.61 -2.16 -4.92
CA PHE A 18 11.51 -0.85 -4.27
C PHE A 18 11.56 0.26 -5.32
N ILE A 19 10.50 1.08 -5.37
CA ILE A 19 10.42 2.23 -6.28
C ILE A 19 10.86 3.48 -5.51
N THR A 20 11.97 4.07 -5.92
CA THR A 20 12.55 5.27 -5.29
C THR A 20 12.62 6.45 -6.26
N GLY A 21 12.81 7.66 -5.72
CA GLY A 21 12.86 8.93 -6.46
C GLY A 21 12.37 10.10 -5.61
N SER A 22 12.68 11.33 -6.03
CA SER A 22 12.33 12.57 -5.31
C SER A 22 10.84 12.66 -4.96
N PRO A 23 10.44 13.33 -3.86
CA PRO A 23 9.02 13.61 -3.59
C PRO A 23 8.33 14.24 -4.81
N GLY A 24 7.08 13.84 -5.10
CA GLY A 24 6.33 14.35 -6.25
C GLY A 24 6.73 13.79 -7.64
N SER A 25 7.75 12.94 -7.75
CA SER A 25 8.19 12.32 -9.03
C SER A 25 7.21 11.34 -9.71
N GLY A 26 6.00 11.15 -9.16
CA GLY A 26 4.99 10.26 -9.76
C GLY A 26 5.10 8.78 -9.39
N LYS A 27 5.86 8.39 -8.36
CA LYS A 27 5.99 6.99 -7.91
C LYS A 27 4.64 6.29 -7.67
N THR A 28 3.72 6.95 -6.98
CA THR A 28 2.37 6.42 -6.73
C THR A 28 1.59 6.26 -8.05
N THR A 29 1.77 7.18 -8.99
CA THR A 29 1.20 7.10 -10.33
C THR A 29 1.74 5.89 -11.09
N LEU A 30 3.07 5.74 -11.13
CA LEU A 30 3.74 4.58 -11.75
C LEU A 30 3.24 3.26 -11.17
N PHE A 31 3.17 3.15 -9.84
CA PHE A 31 2.66 1.95 -9.19
C PHE A 31 1.22 1.63 -9.64
N ASN A 32 0.33 2.63 -9.68
CA ASN A 32 -1.05 2.44 -10.12
C ASN A 32 -1.13 2.03 -11.59
N GLU A 33 -0.29 2.60 -12.46
CA GLU A 33 -0.21 2.21 -13.87
C GLU A 33 0.26 0.76 -14.05
N ILE A 34 1.26 0.33 -13.28
CA ILE A 34 1.74 -1.06 -13.28
C ILE A 34 0.59 -2.00 -12.86
N VAL A 35 -0.08 -1.72 -11.74
CA VAL A 35 -1.21 -2.54 -11.28
C VAL A 35 -2.32 -2.61 -12.32
N ASN A 36 -2.70 -1.48 -12.91
CA ASN A 36 -3.73 -1.43 -13.94
C ASN A 36 -3.31 -2.19 -15.22
N GLY A 37 -2.05 -2.07 -15.62
CA GLY A 37 -1.49 -2.80 -16.76
C GLY A 37 -1.53 -4.31 -16.54
N ILE A 38 -1.15 -4.79 -15.35
CA ILE A 38 -1.20 -6.22 -15.03
C ILE A 38 -2.64 -6.71 -14.96
N LYS A 39 -3.57 -5.95 -14.35
CA LYS A 39 -5.00 -6.32 -14.31
C LYS A 39 -5.62 -6.50 -15.70
N LYS A 40 -5.16 -5.77 -16.72
CA LYS A 40 -5.61 -5.98 -18.11
C LYS A 40 -5.19 -7.34 -18.68
N ILE A 41 -4.04 -7.87 -18.25
CA ILE A 41 -3.49 -9.15 -18.71
C ILE A 41 -3.97 -10.30 -17.82
N LYS A 42 -4.14 -10.04 -16.52
CA LYS A 42 -4.57 -10.99 -15.49
C LYS A 42 -5.73 -10.40 -14.67
N PRO A 43 -6.98 -10.54 -15.15
CA PRO A 43 -8.15 -9.95 -14.49
C PRO A 43 -8.45 -10.50 -13.09
N ASP A 44 -8.02 -11.73 -12.82
CA ASP A 44 -8.14 -12.42 -11.53
C ASP A 44 -7.05 -12.04 -10.52
N LEU A 45 -6.13 -11.12 -10.89
CA LEU A 45 -5.10 -10.65 -9.96
C LEU A 45 -5.74 -9.90 -8.79
N ILE A 46 -5.59 -10.48 -7.60
CA ILE A 46 -5.91 -9.83 -6.34
C ILE A 46 -4.69 -9.03 -5.89
N VAL A 47 -4.90 -7.75 -5.59
CA VAL A 47 -3.86 -6.84 -5.09
C VAL A 47 -4.16 -6.54 -3.63
N TYR A 48 -3.17 -6.75 -2.78
CA TYR A 48 -3.23 -6.52 -1.34
C TYR A 48 -2.38 -5.31 -0.94
N GLY A 49 -2.58 -4.81 0.27
CA GLY A 49 -1.92 -3.62 0.79
C GLY A 49 -2.68 -2.32 0.51
N PHE A 50 -1.99 -1.21 0.71
CA PHE A 50 -2.58 0.13 0.71
C PHE A 50 -1.62 1.17 0.14
N ILE A 51 -2.18 2.29 -0.28
CA ILE A 51 -1.47 3.51 -0.65
C ILE A 51 -1.87 4.65 0.30
N THR A 52 -1.00 5.65 0.40
CA THR A 52 -1.29 6.87 1.15
C THR A 52 -1.24 8.08 0.23
N LYS A 53 -2.06 9.09 0.52
CA LYS A 53 -2.09 10.36 -0.22
C LYS A 53 -2.06 11.52 0.77
N GLU A 54 -1.45 12.62 0.38
CA GLU A 54 -1.43 13.83 1.20
C GLU A 54 -2.82 14.46 1.25
N ILE A 55 -3.26 14.84 2.44
CA ILE A 55 -4.42 15.70 2.65
C ILE A 55 -3.87 17.11 2.83
N ARG A 56 -4.32 18.03 1.97
CA ARG A 56 -3.88 19.43 1.97
C ARG A 56 -5.05 20.37 2.13
N GLU A 57 -4.90 21.37 2.98
CA GLU A 57 -5.85 22.46 3.19
C GLU A 57 -5.11 23.78 3.07
N LYS A 58 -5.65 24.73 2.29
CA LYS A 58 -5.02 26.05 2.05
C LYS A 58 -3.54 25.98 1.63
N GLY A 59 -3.14 24.91 0.94
CA GLY A 59 -1.76 24.68 0.48
C GLY A 59 -0.88 23.89 1.44
N ASP A 60 -1.26 23.81 2.71
CA ASP A 60 -0.51 23.10 3.76
C ASP A 60 -0.93 21.64 3.87
N ARG A 61 0.05 20.76 4.11
CA ARG A 61 -0.24 19.35 4.41
C ARG A 61 -0.74 19.20 5.85
N VAL A 62 -2.01 18.85 5.98
CA VAL A 62 -2.72 18.67 7.26
C VAL A 62 -2.90 17.20 7.65
N GLY A 63 -2.69 16.28 6.72
CA GLY A 63 -2.75 14.86 7.04
C GLY A 63 -2.39 13.94 5.89
N PHE A 64 -2.71 12.67 6.09
CA PHE A 64 -2.56 11.60 5.11
C PHE A 64 -3.79 10.71 5.12
N SER A 65 -4.34 10.43 3.93
CA SER A 65 -5.36 9.39 3.78
C SER A 65 -4.69 8.03 3.59
N ILE A 66 -5.43 6.97 3.90
CA ILE A 66 -5.09 5.58 3.57
C ILE A 66 -6.19 5.01 2.68
N GLU A 67 -5.80 4.28 1.63
CA GLU A 67 -6.71 3.64 0.68
C GLU A 67 -6.16 2.27 0.31
N ASN A 68 -7.00 1.24 0.32
CA ASN A 68 -6.63 -0.09 -0.15
C ASN A 68 -7.27 -0.41 -1.50
N PHE A 69 -6.91 -1.56 -2.06
CA PHE A 69 -7.40 -2.00 -3.38
C PHE A 69 -8.79 -2.66 -3.34
N LYS A 70 -9.45 -2.70 -2.18
CA LYS A 70 -10.87 -3.07 -2.00
C LYS A 70 -11.79 -1.84 -1.99
N ASN A 71 -11.26 -0.66 -2.35
CA ASN A 71 -11.93 0.64 -2.32
C ASN A 71 -12.28 1.15 -0.91
N GLU A 72 -11.67 0.61 0.14
CA GLU A 72 -11.82 1.15 1.49
C GLU A 72 -10.89 2.35 1.67
N ARG A 73 -11.40 3.41 2.32
CA ARG A 73 -10.70 4.67 2.51
C ARG A 73 -10.90 5.20 3.91
N GLY A 74 -9.86 5.85 4.45
CA GLY A 74 -9.87 6.45 5.77
C GLY A 74 -8.74 7.46 5.93
N ILE A 75 -8.56 7.95 7.15
CA ILE A 75 -7.51 8.91 7.50
C ILE A 75 -6.43 8.14 8.25
N LEU A 76 -5.20 8.10 7.73
CA LEU A 76 -4.06 7.51 8.43
C LEU A 76 -3.59 8.42 9.57
N ALA A 77 -3.47 9.71 9.28
CA ALA A 77 -2.96 10.68 10.22
C ALA A 77 -3.49 12.09 9.93
N HIS A 78 -3.75 12.88 10.98
CA HIS A 78 -4.22 14.26 10.87
C HIS A 78 -3.66 15.14 11.99
N ILE A 79 -3.50 16.44 11.75
CA ILE A 79 -3.08 17.42 12.77
C ILE A 79 -4.11 17.60 13.90
N ASP A 80 -5.38 17.27 13.63
CA ASP A 80 -6.46 17.40 14.60
C ASP A 80 -6.63 16.17 15.50
N PHE A 81 -5.98 15.07 15.15
CA PHE A 81 -5.96 13.90 16.02
C PHE A 81 -5.01 14.14 17.19
N LYS A 82 -5.59 14.43 18.36
CA LYS A 82 -4.82 14.79 19.56
C LYS A 82 -4.41 13.58 20.40
N ASN A 83 -5.14 12.47 20.28
CA ASN A 83 -4.97 11.26 21.08
C ASN A 83 -4.19 10.18 20.32
N GLY A 84 -3.49 9.33 21.06
CA GLY A 84 -2.74 8.19 20.51
C GLY A 84 -1.32 8.54 20.03
N PRO A 85 -0.66 7.62 19.31
CA PRO A 85 0.69 7.82 18.79
C PRO A 85 0.78 9.01 17.83
N LYS A 86 1.95 9.65 17.79
CA LYS A 86 2.22 10.80 16.93
C LYS A 86 3.50 10.63 16.14
N VAL A 87 3.52 11.20 14.94
CA VAL A 87 4.72 11.36 14.10
C VAL A 87 4.81 12.81 13.68
N GLY A 88 5.76 13.56 14.26
CA GLY A 88 5.83 15.01 14.10
C GLY A 88 4.54 15.68 14.60
N LYS A 89 3.92 16.51 13.75
CA LYS A 89 2.66 17.20 14.08
C LYS A 89 1.38 16.38 13.88
N TYR A 90 1.48 15.16 13.34
CA TYR A 90 0.32 14.35 12.97
C TYR A 90 -0.01 13.31 14.04
N GLY A 91 -1.25 13.28 14.51
CA GLY A 91 -1.78 12.16 15.29
C GLY A 91 -2.19 11.02 14.39
N ILE A 92 -1.89 9.80 14.79
CA ILE A 92 -2.13 8.58 14.01
C ILE A 92 -3.50 7.99 14.39
N ASN A 93 -4.32 7.71 13.39
CA ASN A 93 -5.57 6.98 13.56
C ASN A 93 -5.31 5.47 13.39
N LEU A 94 -5.02 4.82 14.51
CA LEU A 94 -4.76 3.37 14.56
C LEU A 94 -5.95 2.55 14.04
N LYS A 95 -7.18 3.00 14.30
CA LYS A 95 -8.39 2.28 13.88
C LYS A 95 -8.46 2.16 12.36
N ASP A 96 -8.25 3.25 11.63
CA ASP A 96 -8.28 3.23 10.16
C ASP A 96 -7.05 2.48 9.63
N PHE A 97 -5.88 2.64 10.25
CA PHE A 97 -4.68 1.90 9.87
C PHE A 97 -4.87 0.38 9.98
N GLU A 98 -5.41 -0.12 11.09
CA GLU A 98 -5.67 -1.55 11.29
C GLU A 98 -6.73 -2.07 10.32
N ASN A 99 -7.84 -1.34 10.18
CA ASN A 99 -8.95 -1.79 9.34
C ASN A 99 -8.61 -1.74 7.85
N ILE A 100 -7.88 -0.73 7.39
CA ILE A 100 -7.65 -0.52 5.95
C ILE A 100 -6.27 -1.01 5.53
N GLY A 101 -5.26 -0.91 6.39
CA GLY A 101 -3.88 -1.28 6.06
C GLY A 101 -3.57 -2.74 6.37
N ILE A 102 -3.99 -3.22 7.55
CA ILE A 102 -3.63 -4.57 8.03
C ILE A 102 -4.62 -5.62 7.52
N LYS A 103 -5.93 -5.39 7.61
CA LYS A 103 -6.97 -6.34 7.14
C LYS A 103 -7.11 -6.45 5.61
N THR A 104 -6.11 -5.99 4.86
CA THR A 104 -6.11 -6.14 3.40
C THR A 104 -5.94 -7.60 3.00
N LEU A 105 -5.06 -8.32 3.71
CA LEU A 105 -4.70 -9.73 3.52
C LEU A 105 -5.88 -10.69 3.76
#